data_AF-A0AAW4FE15-F1
#
_entry.id   AF-A0AAW4FE15-F1
#
_cell.length_a   1.000
_cell.length_b   1.000
_cell.length_c   1.000
_cell.angle_alpha   90.00
_cell.angle_beta   90.00
_cell.angle_gamma   90.00
#
_symmetry.space_group_name_H-M   'P 1'
#
loop_
_entity.id
_entity.type
_entity.pdbx_description
1 polymer ?
#
loop_
_entity_poly.entity_id
_entity_poly.type
_entity_poly.pdbx_seq_one_letter_code
_entity_poly.pdbx_strand_id
1 'polypeptide(L)'
;MTPEERNAYNRELAKARKRKQRAEEKKTRIIAMTPELDEFVDELLSLPLQTASMALAIWQKESRQHFPRWPQPKYVTGEAQSSFTARWHRWQRFQLIRMFATDAIERDKARARKKRFERTEVQEATKLSMTTDAFRRLKRGQKLAQQMAQIAANRAA
;
A
#
# COMPACT_ATOMS: atom_id res chain seq x y z
N MET A 1 27.69 7.78 -22.49
CA MET A 1 27.05 7.78 -21.16
C MET A 1 27.45 6.50 -20.45
N THR A 2 28.29 6.62 -19.42
CA THR A 2 28.76 5.46 -18.65
C THR A 2 27.61 4.88 -17.80
N PRO A 3 27.71 3.61 -17.37
CA PRO A 3 26.70 3.00 -16.50
C PRO A 3 26.45 3.78 -15.20
N GLU A 4 27.47 4.44 -14.67
CA GLU A 4 27.39 5.27 -13.46
C GLU A 4 26.61 6.57 -13.70
N GLU A 5 26.86 7.24 -14.82
CA GLU A 5 26.12 8.44 -15.24
C GLU A 5 24.63 8.15 -15.46
N ARG A 6 24.29 6.99 -16.04
CA ARG A 6 22.90 6.53 -16.21
C ARG A 6 22.21 6.29 -14.86
N ASN A 7 22.92 5.67 -13.92
CA ASN A 7 22.38 5.40 -12.58
C ASN A 7 22.16 6.69 -11.79
N ALA A 8 23.09 7.64 -11.86
CA ALA A 8 22.93 8.96 -11.23
C ALA A 8 21.74 9.72 -11.82
N TYR A 9 21.62 9.74 -13.15
CA TYR A 9 20.50 10.37 -13.87
C TYR A 9 19.15 9.77 -13.49
N ASN A 10 19.05 8.44 -13.40
CA ASN A 10 17.83 7.75 -12.98
C ASN A 10 17.44 8.07 -11.51
N ARG A 11 18.43 8.22 -10.62
CA ARG A 11 18.18 8.61 -9.22
C ARG A 11 17.64 10.04 -9.13
N GLU A 12 18.20 10.97 -9.90
CA GLU A 12 17.73 12.36 -9.98
C GLU A 12 16.29 12.43 -10.52
N LEU A 13 15.99 11.71 -11.60
CA LEU A 13 14.63 11.59 -12.15
C LEU A 13 13.63 11.01 -11.13
N ALA A 14 14.02 9.98 -10.39
CA ALA A 14 13.16 9.39 -9.36
C ALA A 14 12.90 10.36 -8.20
N LYS A 15 13.92 11.12 -7.77
CA LYS A 15 13.77 12.19 -6.77
C LYS A 15 12.85 13.31 -7.26
N ALA A 16 13.02 13.75 -8.50
CA ALA A 16 12.20 14.79 -9.11
C ALA A 16 10.72 14.38 -9.22
N ARG A 17 10.45 13.13 -9.65
CA ARG A 17 9.10 12.56 -9.67
C ARG A 17 8.47 12.53 -8.29
N LYS A 18 9.21 12.07 -7.26
CA LYS A 18 8.73 12.10 -5.87
C LYS A 18 8.47 13.51 -5.35
N ARG A 19 9.33 14.49 -5.68
CA ARG A 19 9.12 15.89 -5.28
C ARG A 19 7.87 16.48 -5.92
N LYS A 20 7.65 16.23 -7.21
CA LYS A 20 6.45 16.68 -7.93
C LYS A 20 5.18 16.05 -7.36
N GLN A 21 5.20 14.74 -7.13
CA GLN A 21 4.09 14.03 -6.49
C GLN A 21 3.75 14.63 -5.11
N ARG A 22 4.74 14.84 -4.24
CA ARG A 22 4.54 15.47 -2.92
C ARG A 22 4.01 16.92 -3.01
N ALA A 23 4.39 17.65 -4.04
CA ALA A 23 3.91 19.02 -4.28
C ALA A 23 2.46 19.02 -4.78
N GLU A 24 2.08 18.06 -5.63
CA GLU A 24 0.70 17.87 -6.09
C GLU A 24 -0.20 17.36 -4.95
N GLU A 25 0.28 16.44 -4.12
CA GLU A 25 -0.39 15.99 -2.88
C GLU A 25 -0.64 17.17 -1.93
N LYS A 26 0.35 18.06 -1.73
CA LYS A 26 0.18 19.29 -0.94
C LYS A 26 -0.83 20.28 -1.52
N LYS A 27 -1.07 20.26 -2.83
CA LYS A 27 -2.04 21.14 -3.50
C LYS A 27 -3.46 20.57 -3.50
N THR A 28 -3.66 19.30 -3.16
CA THR A 28 -5.01 18.75 -2.98
C THR A 28 -5.69 19.47 -1.82
N ARG A 29 -6.86 20.04 -2.11
CA ARG A 29 -7.62 20.90 -1.21
C ARG A 29 -7.97 20.11 0.06
N ILE A 30 -7.55 20.63 1.21
CA ILE A 30 -8.06 20.16 2.50
C ILE A 30 -9.50 20.68 2.59
N ILE A 31 -10.47 19.79 2.46
CA ILE A 31 -11.88 20.13 2.68
C ILE A 31 -12.11 20.31 4.19
N ALA A 32 -13.06 21.16 4.56
CA ALA A 32 -13.59 21.16 5.92
C ALA A 32 -14.40 19.88 6.18
N MET A 33 -14.54 19.52 7.45
CA MET A 33 -15.43 18.43 7.83
C MET A 33 -16.89 18.88 7.62
N THR A 34 -17.63 18.19 6.75
CA THR A 34 -19.07 18.41 6.53
C THR A 34 -19.89 17.33 7.25
N PRO A 35 -21.20 17.52 7.48
CA PRO A 35 -22.05 16.51 8.10
C PRO A 35 -22.03 15.17 7.34
N GLU A 36 -22.05 15.20 6.01
CA GLU A 36 -22.01 14.00 5.17
C GLU A 36 -20.69 13.24 5.34
N LEU A 37 -19.58 13.96 5.56
CA LEU A 37 -18.30 13.33 5.86
C LEU A 37 -18.28 12.72 7.26
N ASP A 38 -19.06 13.24 8.22
CA ASP A 38 -19.13 12.70 9.58
C ASP A 38 -19.97 11.41 9.60
N GLU A 39 -21.07 11.38 8.84
CA GLU A 39 -21.84 10.16 8.56
C GLU A 39 -20.95 9.10 7.89
N PHE A 40 -20.17 9.49 6.89
CA PHE A 40 -19.21 8.57 6.26
C PHE A 40 -18.16 8.05 7.25
N VAL A 41 -17.70 8.85 8.21
CA VAL A 41 -16.81 8.36 9.28
C VAL A 41 -17.51 7.28 10.10
N ASP A 42 -18.79 7.44 10.44
CA ASP A 42 -19.53 6.44 11.18
C ASP A 42 -19.74 5.14 10.42
N GLU A 43 -20.04 5.24 9.12
CA GLU A 43 -20.08 4.07 8.23
C GLU A 43 -18.73 3.34 8.24
N LEU A 44 -17.62 4.06 8.07
CA LEU A 44 -16.27 3.48 8.10
C LEU A 44 -15.95 2.82 9.43
N LEU A 45 -16.39 3.40 10.55
CA LEU A 45 -16.14 2.86 11.88
C LEU A 45 -16.91 1.55 12.13
N SER A 46 -18.07 1.39 11.50
CA SER A 46 -18.86 0.14 11.57
C SER A 46 -18.19 -1.02 10.81
N LEU A 47 -17.36 -0.72 9.80
CA LEU A 47 -16.72 -1.71 8.95
C LEU A 47 -15.46 -2.32 9.57
N PRO A 48 -15.06 -3.53 9.14
CA PRO A 48 -13.73 -4.07 9.44
C PRO A 48 -12.63 -3.17 8.87
N LEU A 49 -11.50 -3.07 9.60
CA LEU A 49 -10.39 -2.16 9.27
C LEU A 49 -9.95 -2.24 7.80
N GLN A 50 -9.80 -3.45 7.25
CA GLN A 50 -9.38 -3.62 5.86
C GLN A 50 -10.36 -2.99 4.88
N THR A 51 -11.66 -3.24 5.07
CA THR A 51 -12.74 -2.73 4.22
C THR A 51 -12.85 -1.21 4.36
N ALA A 52 -12.83 -0.71 5.60
CA ALA A 52 -12.88 0.71 5.89
C ALA A 52 -11.69 1.47 5.25
N SER A 53 -10.46 0.95 5.39
CA SER A 53 -9.29 1.56 4.77
C SER A 53 -9.35 1.56 3.25
N MET A 54 -9.89 0.49 2.64
CA MET A 54 -10.09 0.46 1.19
C MET A 54 -11.15 1.47 0.74
N ALA A 55 -12.31 1.51 1.41
CA ALA A 55 -13.39 2.45 1.11
C ALA A 55 -12.91 3.91 1.21
N LEU A 56 -12.18 4.25 2.28
CA LEU A 56 -11.57 5.57 2.44
C LEU A 56 -10.56 5.88 1.31
N ALA A 57 -9.73 4.91 0.92
CA ALA A 57 -8.75 5.10 -0.16
C ALA A 57 -9.42 5.30 -1.53
N ILE A 58 -10.51 4.57 -1.82
CA ILE A 58 -11.31 4.73 -3.03
C ILE A 58 -11.92 6.12 -3.05
N TRP A 59 -12.58 6.53 -1.96
CA TRP A 59 -13.17 7.87 -1.84
C TRP A 59 -12.13 8.97 -2.05
N GLN A 60 -10.94 8.87 -1.45
CA GLN A 60 -9.87 9.87 -1.61
C GLN A 60 -9.36 9.95 -3.05
N LYS A 61 -9.31 8.81 -3.74
CA LYS A 61 -8.90 8.73 -5.14
C LYS A 61 -9.96 9.33 -6.08
N GLU A 62 -11.23 9.02 -5.86
CA GLU A 62 -12.36 9.49 -6.66
C GLU A 62 -12.60 10.99 -6.47
N SER A 63 -12.61 11.45 -5.23
CA SER A 63 -12.72 12.88 -4.88
C SER A 63 -11.46 13.69 -5.21
N ARG A 64 -10.35 13.00 -5.54
CA ARG A 64 -9.01 13.55 -5.76
C ARG A 64 -8.53 14.44 -4.61
N GLN A 65 -8.96 14.13 -3.39
CA GLN A 65 -8.74 14.94 -2.19
C GLN A 65 -8.43 14.06 -0.99
N HIS A 66 -7.62 14.58 -0.07
CA HIS A 66 -7.38 13.92 1.21
C HIS A 66 -8.56 14.12 2.15
N PHE A 67 -8.86 13.07 2.93
CA PHE A 67 -9.92 13.17 3.92
C PHE A 67 -9.57 14.19 5.02
N PRO A 68 -10.48 15.12 5.37
CA PRO A 68 -10.24 16.16 6.37
C PRO A 68 -9.71 15.60 7.68
N ARG A 69 -8.80 16.29 8.36
CA ARG A 69 -8.29 15.82 9.65
C ARG A 69 -9.42 15.81 10.68
N TRP A 70 -9.75 14.64 11.21
CA TRP A 70 -10.76 14.53 12.26
C TRP A 70 -10.18 15.03 13.60
N PRO A 71 -10.86 15.97 14.29
CA PRO A 71 -10.32 16.62 15.48
C PRO A 71 -10.08 15.61 16.59
N GLN A 72 -8.95 15.77 17.28
CA GLN A 72 -8.64 14.95 18.45
C GLN A 72 -9.58 15.32 19.59
N PRO A 73 -10.28 14.35 20.20
CA PRO A 73 -11.15 14.63 21.32
C PRO A 73 -10.33 15.10 22.51
N LYS A 74 -10.74 16.23 23.08
CA LYS A 74 -10.20 16.75 24.33
C LYS A 74 -11.09 16.35 25.49
N TYR A 75 -10.47 16.14 26.64
CA TYR A 75 -11.19 15.95 27.90
C TYR A 75 -11.86 17.27 28.30
N VAL A 76 -13.12 17.20 28.72
CA VAL A 76 -13.92 18.33 29.18
C VAL A 76 -14.14 18.17 30.69
N THR A 77 -13.77 19.18 31.46
CA THR A 77 -13.93 19.15 32.92
C THR A 77 -15.39 18.91 33.30
N GLY A 78 -15.64 17.91 34.16
CA GLY A 78 -16.98 17.51 34.58
C GLY A 78 -17.65 16.47 33.69
N GLU A 79 -17.02 16.04 32.59
CA GLU A 79 -17.56 14.93 31.80
C GLU A 79 -17.30 13.57 32.46
N ALA A 80 -18.18 12.60 32.19
CA ALA A 80 -17.95 11.22 32.59
C ALA A 80 -16.74 10.65 31.82
N GLN A 81 -15.83 10.00 32.54
CA GLN A 81 -14.65 9.36 31.95
C GLN A 81 -15.01 8.37 30.83
N SER A 82 -16.10 7.62 30.98
CA SER A 82 -16.60 6.69 29.97
C SER A 82 -16.95 7.38 28.64
N SER A 83 -17.58 8.55 28.70
CA SER A 83 -17.91 9.35 27.52
C SER A 83 -16.66 9.85 26.79
N PHE A 84 -15.66 10.32 27.55
CA PHE A 84 -14.36 10.69 26.99
C PHE A 84 -13.68 9.49 26.31
N THR A 85 -13.59 8.36 27.02
CA THR A 85 -12.96 7.13 26.52
C THR A 85 -13.62 6.63 25.24
N ALA A 86 -14.95 6.69 25.14
CA ALA A 86 -15.68 6.33 23.93
C ALA A 86 -15.30 7.23 22.74
N ARG A 87 -15.29 8.55 22.92
CA ARG A 87 -14.84 9.51 21.87
C ARG A 87 -13.40 9.27 21.47
N TRP A 88 -12.53 9.02 22.44
CA TRP A 88 -11.11 8.73 22.23
C TRP A 88 -10.91 7.46 21.39
N HIS A 89 -11.57 6.36 21.73
CA HIS A 89 -11.49 5.12 20.96
C HIS A 89 -12.06 5.26 19.56
N ARG A 90 -13.18 5.98 19.40
CA ARG A 90 -13.75 6.31 18.09
C ARG A 90 -12.70 7.03 17.22
N TRP A 91 -12.06 8.07 17.77
CA TRP A 91 -10.99 8.80 17.10
C TRP A 91 -9.78 7.92 16.76
N GLN A 92 -9.29 7.11 17.70
CA GLN A 92 -8.16 6.19 17.48
C GLN A 92 -8.43 5.22 16.34
N ARG A 93 -9.62 4.60 16.32
CA ARG A 93 -10.04 3.67 15.26
C ARG A 93 -10.02 4.35 13.90
N PHE A 94 -10.53 5.58 13.81
CA PHE A 94 -10.50 6.32 12.56
C PHE A 94 -9.07 6.68 12.12
N GLN A 95 -8.19 7.08 13.04
CA GLN A 95 -6.78 7.33 12.70
C GLN A 95 -6.09 6.09 12.12
N LEU A 96 -6.40 4.90 12.67
CA LEU A 96 -5.90 3.65 12.14
C LEU A 96 -6.40 3.40 10.71
N ILE A 97 -7.71 3.60 10.47
CA ILE A 97 -8.32 3.49 9.14
C ILE A 97 -7.59 4.40 8.14
N ARG A 98 -7.36 5.68 8.50
CA ARG A 98 -6.62 6.65 7.67
C ARG A 98 -5.21 6.20 7.35
N MET A 99 -4.47 5.74 8.37
CA MET A 99 -3.09 5.31 8.21
C MET A 99 -3.01 4.21 7.13
N PHE A 100 -3.88 3.20 7.24
CA PHE A 100 -3.93 2.08 6.30
C PHE A 100 -4.57 2.43 4.95
N ALA A 101 -5.37 3.49 4.85
CA ALA A 101 -5.95 3.93 3.58
C ALA A 101 -4.87 4.43 2.60
N THR A 102 -3.80 5.04 3.11
CA THR A 102 -2.67 5.59 2.32
C THR A 102 -2.14 4.65 1.25
N ASP A 103 -2.05 3.35 1.57
CA ASP A 103 -1.49 2.33 0.69
C ASP A 103 -2.47 1.17 0.41
N ALA A 104 -3.73 1.29 0.82
CA ALA A 104 -4.72 0.20 0.74
C ALA A 104 -4.87 -0.36 -0.67
N ILE A 105 -4.97 0.52 -1.67
CA ILE A 105 -5.12 0.15 -3.09
C ILE A 105 -3.89 -0.61 -3.58
N GLU A 106 -2.69 -0.14 -3.26
CA GLU A 106 -1.45 -0.79 -3.71
C GLU A 106 -1.20 -2.12 -3.00
N ARG A 107 -1.55 -2.22 -1.71
CA ARG A 107 -1.52 -3.48 -0.97
C ARG A 107 -2.50 -4.50 -1.54
N ASP A 108 -3.68 -4.08 -1.96
CA ASP A 108 -4.65 -4.97 -2.60
C ASP A 108 -4.17 -5.47 -3.96
N LYS A 109 -3.66 -4.58 -4.81
CA LYS A 109 -3.01 -4.98 -6.08
C LYS A 109 -1.85 -5.93 -5.84
N ALA A 110 -1.02 -5.69 -4.83
CA ALA A 110 0.09 -6.57 -4.48
C ALA A 110 -0.39 -7.96 -4.05
N ARG A 111 -1.44 -8.04 -3.23
CA ARG A 111 -2.10 -9.31 -2.86
C ARG A 111 -2.66 -10.03 -4.09
N ALA A 112 -3.33 -9.31 -4.99
CA ALA A 112 -3.87 -9.89 -6.22
C ALA A 112 -2.76 -10.44 -7.12
N ARG A 113 -1.63 -9.71 -7.28
CA ARG A 113 -0.46 -10.19 -8.02
C ARG A 113 0.13 -11.45 -7.40
N LYS A 114 0.31 -11.47 -6.08
CA LYS A 114 0.81 -12.64 -5.34
C LYS A 114 -0.09 -13.86 -5.54
N LYS A 115 -1.41 -13.70 -5.39
CA LYS A 115 -2.39 -14.78 -5.59
C LYS A 115 -2.34 -15.35 -7.02
N ARG A 116 -2.23 -14.48 -8.03
CA ARG A 116 -2.09 -14.93 -9.44
C ARG A 116 -0.78 -15.69 -9.63
N PHE A 117 0.33 -15.16 -9.12
CA PHE A 117 1.63 -15.80 -9.19
C PHE A 117 1.62 -17.20 -8.55
N GLU A 118 1.09 -17.32 -7.33
CA GLU A 118 0.96 -18.60 -6.63
C GLU A 118 0.08 -19.59 -7.42
N ARG A 119 -1.04 -19.11 -7.98
CA ARG A 119 -1.90 -19.95 -8.84
C ARG A 119 -1.15 -20.46 -10.08
N THR A 120 -0.37 -19.60 -10.73
CA THR A 120 0.44 -20.00 -11.89
C THR A 120 1.48 -21.05 -11.48
N GLU A 121 2.20 -20.86 -10.37
CA GLU A 121 3.17 -21.84 -9.89
C GLU A 121 2.53 -23.19 -9.56
N VAL A 122 1.34 -23.19 -8.95
CA VAL A 122 0.59 -24.42 -8.68
C VAL A 122 0.21 -25.13 -9.98
N GLN A 123 -0.27 -24.39 -10.98
CA GLN A 123 -0.64 -24.95 -12.28
C GLN A 123 0.57 -25.52 -13.03
N GLU A 124 1.70 -24.82 -13.04
CA GLU A 124 2.94 -25.29 -13.68
C GLU A 124 3.50 -26.53 -12.98
N ALA A 125 3.51 -26.55 -11.65
CA ALA A 125 3.91 -27.73 -10.88
C ALA A 125 3.02 -28.95 -11.19
N THR A 126 1.70 -28.72 -11.28
CA THR A 126 0.72 -29.77 -11.60
C THR A 126 0.95 -30.34 -13.01
N LYS A 127 1.25 -29.50 -14.01
CA LYS A 127 1.57 -29.94 -15.37
C LYS A 127 2.81 -30.85 -15.43
N LEU A 128 3.73 -30.66 -14.50
CA LEU A 128 4.95 -31.45 -14.38
C LEU A 128 4.82 -32.58 -13.35
N SER A 129 3.60 -32.87 -12.89
CA SER A 129 3.30 -33.91 -11.89
C SER A 129 4.18 -33.83 -10.64
N MET A 130 4.49 -32.61 -10.19
CA MET A 130 5.34 -32.36 -9.02
C MET A 130 4.66 -31.42 -8.02
N THR A 131 5.19 -31.38 -6.80
CA THR A 131 4.73 -30.42 -5.80
C THR A 131 5.20 -29.00 -6.12
N THR A 132 4.45 -27.99 -5.67
CA THR A 132 4.80 -26.58 -5.91
C THR A 132 6.18 -26.22 -5.36
N ASP A 133 6.58 -26.81 -4.23
CA ASP A 133 7.90 -26.57 -3.64
C ASP A 133 9.02 -27.25 -4.42
N ALA A 134 8.79 -28.46 -4.95
CA ALA A 134 9.74 -29.11 -5.85
C ALA A 134 9.92 -28.28 -7.14
N PHE A 135 8.83 -27.77 -7.70
CA PHE A 135 8.86 -26.89 -8.87
C PHE A 135 9.65 -25.59 -8.60
N ARG A 136 9.43 -24.95 -7.44
CA ARG A 136 10.19 -23.75 -7.04
C ARG A 136 11.68 -24.03 -6.88
N ARG A 137 12.06 -25.18 -6.32
CA ARG A 137 13.47 -25.60 -6.21
C ARG A 137 14.10 -25.80 -7.58
N LEU A 138 13.41 -26.51 -8.48
CA LEU A 138 13.86 -26.72 -9.86
C LEU A 138 14.11 -25.38 -10.58
N LYS A 139 13.13 -24.46 -10.53
CA LYS A 139 13.23 -23.14 -11.16
C LYS A 139 14.39 -22.30 -10.60
N ARG A 140 14.63 -22.35 -9.28
CA ARG A 140 15.78 -21.69 -8.65
C ARG A 140 17.10 -22.29 -9.12
N GLY A 141 17.20 -23.61 -9.19
CA GLY A 141 18.39 -24.32 -9.69
C GLY A 141 18.72 -23.95 -11.14
N GLN A 142 17.71 -23.93 -12.03
CA GLN A 142 17.87 -23.51 -13.41
C GLN A 142 18.37 -22.06 -13.53
N LYS A 143 17.81 -21.15 -12.73
CA LYS A 143 18.24 -19.74 -12.71
C LYS A 143 19.69 -19.59 -12.25
N LEU A 144 20.11 -20.34 -11.23
CA LEU A 144 21.50 -20.32 -10.76
C LEU A 144 22.45 -20.87 -11.82
N ALA A 145 22.10 -21.97 -12.49
CA ALA A 145 22.89 -22.53 -13.57
C ALA A 145 23.07 -21.53 -14.74
N GLN A 146 21.99 -20.84 -15.13
CA GLN A 146 22.05 -19.77 -16.15
C GLN A 146 22.97 -18.61 -15.73
N GLN A 147 22.88 -18.18 -14.47
CA GLN A 147 23.75 -17.11 -13.96
C GLN A 147 25.23 -17.53 -13.95
N MET A 148 25.52 -18.77 -13.54
CA MET A 148 26.89 -19.31 -13.56
C MET A 148 27.43 -19.42 -14.99
N ALA A 149 26.60 -19.88 -15.93
CA ALA A 149 26.97 -19.94 -17.34
C ALA A 149 27.26 -18.54 -17.91
N GLN A 150 26.46 -17.52 -17.57
CA GLN A 150 26.72 -16.14 -17.98
C GLN A 150 28.03 -15.59 -17.41
N ILE A 151 28.33 -15.86 -16.13
CA ILE A 151 29.58 -15.42 -15.50
C ILE A 151 30.78 -16.09 -16.16
N ALA A 152 30.68 -17.39 -16.46
CA ALA A 152 31.74 -18.12 -17.16
C ALA A 152 31.97 -17.57 -18.57
N ALA A 153 30.89 -17.30 -19.33
CA ALA A 153 30.98 -16.71 -20.66
C ALA A 153 31.61 -15.31 -20.64
N ASN A 154 31.25 -14.48 -19.66
CA ASN A 154 31.82 -13.14 -19.50
C ASN A 154 33.29 -13.15 -19.04
N ARG A 155 33.80 -14.26 -18.49
CA ARG A 155 35.22 -14.41 -18.10
C ARG A 155 36.09 -14.98 -19.21
N ALA A 156 35.47 -15.62 -20.21
CA ALA A 156 36.16 -16.21 -21.36
C ALA A 156 36.26 -15.23 -22.56
N ALA A 157 35.63 -14.07 -22.48
CA ALA A 157 35.67 -12.96 -23.45
C ALA A 157 36.55 -11.82 -22.92
#